data_AF-B1T4F4-F1
#
_entry.id   AF-B1T4F4-F1
#
_cell.length_a   1.000
_cell.length_b   1.000
_cell.length_c   1.000
_cell.angle_alpha   90.00
_cell.angle_beta   90.00
_cell.angle_gamma   90.00
#
_symmetry.space_group_name_H-M   'P 1'
#
loop_
_entity.id
_entity.type
_entity.pdbx_description
1 polymer ?
#
loop_
_entity_poly.entity_id
_entity_poly.type
_entity_poly.pdbx_seq_one_letter_code
_entity_poly.pdbx_strand_id
1 'polypeptide(L)'
;MTEVLQHEPSLPGISIVPAPPEFQSEWWPTAVPVWVGWYESFDDSKVVWQGVTSWEDYEACEAKGSPRWQGVREAVRLYFLNGGLRGYVMLLPHSELDHDWAQWLKASLGDEHAWGEALCEEYVSVITLPLLSECLESKEGALASGGPTELQPQVTPDEVAQHYVAVWQLVLKVTLARPDWFFVLDAPRDIDVANCCLKRLRATGGLGARGEHASMYGPHLVIDKDGHEALAAPSGAICGVMARVDAAEGIWKAPANEPVLGVLRPAYPEYQLRKWIDSEPFSINVIRSCPGRGVRVWGCRTLASNPDSSYRYVQIRRAATWIEVHLRAICQFAVFEPNELLTWLRLRTACEAWLRRLWEAGG
;
A
#
# COMPACT_ATOMS: atom_id res chain seq x y z
N MET A 1 -7.82 -37.19 -28.71
CA MET A 1 -8.14 -36.61 -30.02
C MET A 1 -8.53 -35.17 -29.79
N THR A 2 -7.63 -34.29 -30.17
CA THR A 2 -7.69 -32.83 -30.12
C THR A 2 -8.78 -32.34 -31.06
N GLU A 3 -9.70 -31.50 -30.57
CA GLU A 3 -10.41 -30.56 -31.45
C GLU A 3 -10.05 -29.14 -31.00
N VAL A 4 -9.23 -28.54 -31.86
CA VAL A 4 -8.74 -27.18 -31.83
C VAL A 4 -9.91 -26.28 -32.20
N LEU A 5 -10.39 -25.45 -31.27
CA LEU A 5 -11.25 -24.32 -31.62
C LEU A 5 -10.38 -23.28 -32.30
N GLN A 6 -10.51 -23.23 -33.61
CA GLN A 6 -9.81 -22.35 -34.53
C GLN A 6 -10.14 -20.89 -34.23
N HIS A 7 -9.10 -20.07 -34.14
CA HIS A 7 -9.18 -18.61 -34.21
C HIS A 7 -9.96 -18.20 -35.47
N GLU A 8 -11.10 -17.54 -35.31
CA GLU A 8 -11.74 -16.83 -36.42
C GLU A 8 -10.82 -15.68 -36.86
N PRO A 9 -10.57 -15.52 -38.17
CA PRO A 9 -9.83 -14.39 -38.69
C PRO A 9 -10.66 -13.10 -38.51
N SER A 10 -10.06 -12.09 -37.87
CA SER A 10 -10.65 -10.77 -37.70
C SER A 10 -11.05 -10.17 -39.04
N LEU A 11 -12.35 -10.06 -39.29
CA LEU A 11 -12.88 -9.32 -40.42
C LEU A 11 -12.38 -7.86 -40.35
N PRO A 12 -11.93 -7.25 -41.45
CA PRO A 12 -11.61 -5.83 -41.47
C PRO A 12 -12.89 -5.02 -41.24
N GLY A 13 -13.04 -4.50 -40.03
CA GLY A 13 -14.18 -3.71 -39.59
C GLY A 13 -13.79 -2.86 -38.37
N ILE A 14 -14.54 -1.79 -38.12
CA ILE A 14 -14.34 -0.94 -36.94
C ILE A 14 -14.96 -1.68 -35.75
N SER A 15 -14.12 -2.27 -34.90
CA SER A 15 -14.52 -2.77 -33.60
C SER A 15 -14.59 -1.60 -32.62
N ILE A 16 -15.78 -1.38 -32.03
CA ILE A 16 -15.94 -0.44 -30.93
C ILE A 16 -15.46 -1.15 -29.67
N VAL A 17 -14.16 -1.04 -29.40
CA VAL A 17 -13.61 -1.36 -28.08
C VAL A 17 -13.84 -0.12 -27.21
N PRO A 18 -14.49 -0.22 -26.03
CA PRO A 18 -14.51 0.90 -25.11
C PRO A 18 -13.06 1.21 -24.75
N ALA A 19 -12.55 2.34 -25.23
CA ALA A 19 -11.25 2.83 -24.80
C ALA A 19 -11.29 2.97 -23.27
N PRO A 20 -10.22 2.60 -22.55
CA PRO A 20 -10.10 3.00 -21.15
C PRO A 20 -10.31 4.52 -21.11
N PRO A 21 -11.04 5.05 -20.11
CA PRO A 21 -11.39 6.46 -20.08
C PRO A 21 -10.12 7.30 -20.22
N GLU A 22 -10.00 8.01 -21.34
CA GLU A 22 -8.96 9.03 -21.52
C GLU A 22 -9.21 10.11 -20.48
N PHE A 23 -8.36 10.14 -19.45
CA PHE A 23 -8.44 11.14 -18.41
C PHE A 23 -8.04 12.48 -18.99
N GLN A 24 -9.01 13.39 -19.07
CA GLN A 24 -8.74 14.80 -19.33
C GLN A 24 -7.93 15.36 -18.16
N SER A 25 -6.72 15.80 -18.49
CA SER A 25 -5.66 16.21 -17.59
C SER A 25 -6.01 17.51 -16.85
N GLU A 26 -6.30 17.42 -15.55
CA GLU A 26 -6.02 18.53 -14.61
C GLU A 26 -5.48 18.06 -13.25
N TRP A 27 -5.66 16.79 -12.88
CA TRP A 27 -5.35 16.31 -11.52
C TRP A 27 -4.48 15.04 -11.58
N TRP A 28 -3.29 15.11 -10.97
CA TRP A 28 -2.40 13.95 -10.80
C TRP A 28 -3.07 12.96 -9.83
N PRO A 29 -3.13 11.66 -10.14
CA PRO A 29 -3.70 10.70 -9.21
C PRO A 29 -2.86 10.66 -7.93
N THR A 30 -3.51 10.84 -6.78
CA THR A 30 -2.84 11.07 -5.48
C THR A 30 -2.61 9.81 -4.65
N ALA A 31 -3.33 8.73 -4.96
CA ALA A 31 -3.32 7.47 -4.22
C ALA A 31 -3.26 6.28 -5.20
N VAL A 32 -2.15 6.13 -5.90
CA VAL A 32 -1.88 5.00 -6.80
C VAL A 32 -0.96 4.02 -6.07
N PRO A 33 -1.50 2.88 -5.61
CA PRO A 33 -0.74 1.92 -4.83
C PRO A 33 0.08 0.98 -5.70
N VAL A 34 1.22 0.54 -5.15
CA VAL A 34 1.87 -0.72 -5.51
C VAL A 34 1.50 -1.75 -4.44
N TRP A 35 0.91 -2.87 -4.86
CA TRP A 35 0.70 -4.03 -4.01
C TRP A 35 1.82 -5.01 -4.21
N VAL A 36 2.64 -5.18 -3.17
CA VAL A 36 3.68 -6.20 -3.20
C VAL A 36 3.07 -7.53 -2.79
N GLY A 37 3.24 -8.52 -3.66
CA GLY A 37 2.83 -9.90 -3.45
C GLY A 37 3.95 -10.85 -3.78
N TRP A 38 3.60 -12.13 -3.84
CA TRP A 38 4.53 -13.17 -4.23
C TRP A 38 3.87 -14.18 -5.15
N TYR A 39 4.69 -14.92 -5.87
CA TYR A 39 4.25 -16.05 -6.68
C TYR A 39 5.25 -17.18 -6.60
N GLU A 40 4.75 -18.40 -6.76
CA GLU A 40 5.58 -19.60 -6.72
C GLU A 40 6.36 -19.73 -8.03
N SER A 41 7.68 -19.81 -7.95
CA SER A 41 8.55 -19.97 -9.11
C SER A 41 9.50 -21.16 -8.97
N PHE A 42 9.77 -21.82 -10.10
CA PHE A 42 10.61 -23.00 -10.21
C PHE A 42 11.98 -22.75 -10.89
N ASP A 43 12.22 -21.58 -11.47
CA ASP A 43 13.48 -21.23 -12.18
C ASP A 43 13.81 -19.73 -12.07
N ASP A 44 14.90 -19.26 -12.71
CA ASP A 44 15.51 -17.90 -12.69
C ASP A 44 14.52 -16.74 -12.96
N SER A 45 13.63 -16.53 -12.00
CA SER A 45 12.42 -15.74 -12.15
C SER A 45 12.66 -14.27 -11.82
N LYS A 46 12.09 -13.43 -12.66
CA LYS A 46 12.10 -11.98 -12.50
C LYS A 46 10.90 -11.52 -11.68
N VAL A 47 11.03 -10.33 -11.10
CA VAL A 47 9.89 -9.60 -10.53
C VAL A 47 8.86 -9.38 -11.64
N VAL A 48 7.60 -9.65 -11.34
CA VAL A 48 6.48 -9.36 -12.26
C VAL A 48 5.92 -8.00 -11.90
N TRP A 49 5.82 -7.13 -12.89
CA TRP A 49 5.20 -5.82 -12.79
C TRP A 49 3.97 -5.77 -13.70
N GLN A 50 2.80 -5.52 -13.11
CA GLN A 50 1.55 -5.45 -13.86
C GLN A 50 0.71 -4.26 -13.41
N GLY A 51 0.39 -3.36 -14.36
CA GLY A 51 -0.59 -2.30 -14.16
C GLY A 51 -2.02 -2.85 -14.19
N VAL A 52 -2.87 -2.33 -13.31
CA VAL A 52 -4.26 -2.74 -13.16
C VAL A 52 -5.15 -1.52 -13.03
N THR A 53 -6.22 -1.48 -13.82
CA THR A 53 -7.15 -0.33 -13.90
C THR A 53 -8.55 -0.63 -13.36
N SER A 54 -8.88 -1.89 -13.13
CA SER A 54 -10.16 -2.32 -12.56
C SER A 54 -10.02 -3.69 -11.90
N TRP A 55 -11.07 -4.10 -11.18
CA TRP A 55 -11.13 -5.45 -10.61
C TRP A 55 -11.21 -6.52 -11.72
N GLU A 56 -11.97 -6.27 -12.77
CA GLU A 56 -12.10 -7.19 -13.90
C GLU A 56 -10.77 -7.34 -14.66
N ASP A 57 -10.03 -6.24 -14.81
CA ASP A 57 -8.68 -6.22 -15.38
C ASP A 57 -7.70 -7.04 -14.52
N TYR A 58 -7.79 -6.90 -13.19
CA TYR A 58 -7.01 -7.74 -12.27
C TYR A 58 -7.31 -9.22 -12.46
N GLU A 59 -8.59 -9.62 -12.44
CA GLU A 59 -8.99 -11.02 -12.61
C GLU A 59 -8.57 -11.58 -13.97
N ALA A 60 -8.64 -10.77 -15.02
CA ALA A 60 -8.14 -11.15 -16.34
C ALA A 60 -6.61 -11.33 -16.36
N CYS A 61 -5.87 -10.49 -15.65
CA CYS A 61 -4.41 -10.62 -15.53
C CYS A 61 -4.02 -11.86 -14.72
N GLU A 62 -4.67 -12.09 -13.58
CA GLU A 62 -4.44 -13.27 -12.74
C GLU A 62 -4.80 -14.57 -13.49
N ALA A 63 -5.88 -14.57 -14.28
CA ALA A 63 -6.26 -15.73 -15.09
C ALA A 63 -5.26 -16.03 -16.22
N LYS A 64 -4.57 -15.01 -16.75
CA LYS A 64 -3.51 -15.16 -17.75
C LYS A 64 -2.17 -15.57 -17.12
N GLY A 65 -1.93 -15.15 -15.89
CA GLY A 65 -0.72 -15.42 -15.13
C GLY A 65 -0.81 -16.76 -14.40
N SER A 66 -0.37 -17.84 -15.03
CA SER A 66 0.19 -18.95 -14.25
C SER A 66 1.62 -18.55 -13.92
N PRO A 67 2.03 -18.46 -12.65
CA PRO A 67 1.47 -19.05 -11.42
C PRO A 67 0.56 -18.11 -10.58
N ARG A 68 -0.18 -18.69 -9.61
CA ARG A 68 -1.16 -17.99 -8.76
C ARG A 68 -0.53 -16.85 -7.97
N TRP A 69 -1.12 -15.67 -8.06
CA TRP A 69 -0.68 -14.48 -7.34
C TRP A 69 -1.15 -14.56 -5.89
N GLN A 70 -0.22 -14.53 -4.94
CA GLN A 70 -0.53 -14.70 -3.52
C GLN A 70 -0.31 -13.40 -2.73
N GLY A 71 -1.07 -13.26 -1.64
CA GLY A 71 -0.97 -12.13 -0.72
C GLY A 71 -1.53 -10.78 -1.21
N VAL A 72 -2.07 -10.67 -2.43
CA VAL A 72 -2.51 -9.36 -3.00
C VAL A 72 -3.97 -9.28 -3.41
N ARG A 73 -4.62 -10.39 -3.75
CA ARG A 73 -5.96 -10.40 -4.37
C ARG A 73 -7.00 -9.63 -3.56
N GLU A 74 -7.07 -9.89 -2.26
CA GLU A 74 -8.02 -9.29 -1.34
C GLU A 74 -7.75 -7.78 -1.14
N ALA A 75 -6.47 -7.37 -1.13
CA ALA A 75 -6.09 -5.97 -1.03
C ALA A 75 -6.50 -5.19 -2.30
N VAL A 76 -6.28 -5.77 -3.48
CA VAL A 76 -6.69 -5.19 -4.77
C VAL A 76 -8.22 -5.08 -4.85
N ARG A 77 -8.95 -6.14 -4.46
CA ARG A 77 -10.42 -6.15 -4.42
C ARG A 77 -10.95 -5.02 -3.54
N LEU A 78 -10.44 -4.92 -2.31
CA LEU A 78 -10.86 -3.91 -1.36
C LEU A 78 -10.52 -2.48 -1.81
N TYR A 79 -9.41 -2.29 -2.53
CA TYR A 79 -9.05 -1.00 -3.10
C TYR A 79 -10.10 -0.50 -4.09
N PHE A 80 -10.45 -1.31 -5.10
CA PHE A 80 -11.43 -0.92 -6.10
C PHE A 80 -12.83 -0.74 -5.50
N LEU A 81 -13.24 -1.61 -4.56
CA LEU A 81 -14.50 -1.44 -3.83
C LEU A 81 -14.58 -0.14 -3.03
N ASN A 82 -13.44 0.41 -2.61
CA ASN A 82 -13.40 1.63 -1.83
C ASN A 82 -13.19 2.91 -2.66
N GLY A 83 -13.20 2.83 -3.99
CA GLY A 83 -13.08 4.00 -4.89
C GLY A 83 -11.69 4.20 -5.46
N GLY A 84 -10.86 3.16 -5.44
CA GLY A 84 -9.61 3.11 -6.17
C GLY A 84 -9.82 3.15 -7.70
N LEU A 85 -8.85 3.71 -8.42
CA LEU A 85 -8.93 3.90 -9.88
C LEU A 85 -7.91 3.07 -10.64
N ARG A 86 -6.66 3.03 -10.16
CA ARG A 86 -5.58 2.26 -10.79
C ARG A 86 -4.52 1.93 -9.76
N GLY A 87 -3.77 0.88 -10.00
CA GLY A 87 -2.59 0.55 -9.20
C GLY A 87 -1.70 -0.43 -9.95
N TYR A 88 -0.63 -0.84 -9.30
CA TYR A 88 0.33 -1.77 -9.85
C TYR A 88 0.51 -2.94 -8.91
N VAL A 89 0.60 -4.13 -9.46
CA VAL A 89 0.92 -5.34 -8.72
C VAL A 89 2.38 -5.66 -8.99
N MET A 90 3.17 -5.77 -7.92
CA MET A 90 4.57 -6.18 -7.97
C MET A 90 4.69 -7.54 -7.29
N LEU A 91 4.98 -8.59 -8.05
CA LEU A 91 5.10 -9.94 -7.51
C LEU A 91 6.55 -10.38 -7.44
N LEU A 92 6.96 -10.77 -6.23
CA LEU A 92 8.27 -11.30 -5.96
C LEU A 92 8.28 -12.82 -6.18
N PRO A 93 9.29 -13.37 -6.86
CA PRO A 93 9.42 -14.80 -7.00
C PRO A 93 9.83 -15.45 -5.67
N HIS A 94 9.13 -16.51 -5.28
CA HIS A 94 9.46 -17.33 -4.13
C HIS A 94 9.49 -18.81 -4.51
N SER A 95 10.47 -19.54 -4.00
CA SER A 95 10.59 -20.98 -4.21
C SER A 95 10.00 -21.72 -3.02
N GLU A 96 9.19 -22.75 -3.25
CA GLU A 96 8.65 -23.60 -2.16
C GLU A 96 9.74 -24.25 -1.28
N LEU A 97 10.96 -24.37 -1.82
CA LEU A 97 12.11 -24.94 -1.11
C LEU A 97 12.67 -23.99 -0.04
N ASP A 98 12.32 -22.71 -0.10
CA ASP A 98 12.77 -21.71 0.88
C ASP A 98 11.72 -21.54 1.98
N HIS A 99 11.94 -22.23 3.10
CA HIS A 99 11.03 -22.17 4.24
C HIS A 99 11.29 -20.97 5.17
N ASP A 100 12.36 -20.17 4.96
CA ASP A 100 12.64 -18.97 5.73
C ASP A 100 12.10 -17.71 5.03
N TRP A 101 10.78 -17.57 5.12
CA TRP A 101 10.03 -16.41 4.63
C TRP A 101 10.62 -15.07 5.08
N ALA A 102 11.15 -15.01 6.30
CA ALA A 102 11.62 -13.76 6.85
C ALA A 102 12.99 -13.36 6.31
N GLN A 103 13.86 -14.32 6.03
CA GLN A 103 15.11 -14.09 5.32
C GLN A 103 14.85 -13.77 3.84
N TRP A 104 13.99 -14.54 3.17
CA TRP A 104 13.60 -14.30 1.78
C TRP A 104 13.00 -12.91 1.56
N LEU A 105 12.08 -12.48 2.43
CA LEU A 105 11.47 -11.14 2.35
C LEU A 105 12.51 -10.04 2.43
N LYS A 106 13.45 -10.16 3.37
CA LYS A 106 14.52 -9.16 3.55
C LYS A 106 15.46 -9.12 2.35
N ALA A 107 15.79 -10.27 1.77
CA ALA A 107 16.63 -10.34 0.58
C ALA A 107 15.91 -9.73 -0.63
N SER A 108 14.68 -10.15 -0.89
CA SER A 108 13.90 -9.74 -2.06
C SER A 108 13.52 -8.26 -2.03
N LEU A 109 13.04 -7.76 -0.88
CA LEU A 109 12.69 -6.34 -0.74
C LEU A 109 13.93 -5.46 -0.61
N GLY A 110 15.08 -6.04 -0.24
CA GLY A 110 16.33 -5.32 -0.02
C GLY A 110 17.15 -5.15 -1.29
N ASP A 111 16.86 -5.91 -2.34
CA ASP A 111 17.45 -5.74 -3.66
C ASP A 111 16.85 -4.51 -4.36
N GLU A 112 17.68 -3.51 -4.63
CA GLU A 112 17.26 -2.29 -5.34
C GLU A 112 16.77 -2.60 -6.75
N HIS A 113 17.27 -3.67 -7.40
CA HIS A 113 16.82 -4.06 -8.74
C HIS A 113 15.37 -4.52 -8.76
N ALA A 114 14.87 -5.12 -7.68
CA ALA A 114 13.49 -5.55 -7.56
C ALA A 114 12.50 -4.37 -7.66
N TRP A 115 12.94 -3.16 -7.29
CA TRP A 115 12.15 -1.94 -7.34
C TRP A 115 12.32 -1.15 -8.63
N GLY A 116 13.14 -1.62 -9.59
CA GLY A 116 13.52 -0.84 -10.78
C GLY A 116 12.33 -0.30 -11.56
N GLU A 117 11.34 -1.14 -11.87
CA GLU A 117 10.13 -0.72 -12.60
C GLU A 117 9.28 0.25 -11.77
N ALA A 118 9.09 -0.03 -10.48
CA ALA A 118 8.35 0.85 -9.57
C ALA A 118 8.99 2.24 -9.46
N LEU A 119 10.31 2.30 -9.33
CA LEU A 119 11.08 3.54 -9.22
C LEU A 119 10.99 4.41 -10.47
N CYS A 120 10.86 3.80 -11.65
CA CYS A 120 10.68 4.49 -12.93
C CYS A 120 9.24 4.98 -13.15
N GLU A 121 8.25 4.41 -12.45
CA GLU A 121 6.85 4.76 -12.64
C GLU A 121 6.49 6.08 -11.95
N GLU A 122 6.05 7.07 -12.72
CA GLU A 122 5.81 8.44 -12.24
C GLU A 122 4.53 8.54 -11.40
N TYR A 123 3.52 7.73 -11.69
CA TYR A 123 2.21 7.82 -11.03
C TYR A 123 2.18 7.13 -9.66
N VAL A 124 3.13 6.26 -9.34
CA VAL A 124 3.17 5.55 -8.06
C VAL A 124 3.35 6.56 -6.92
N SER A 125 2.40 6.55 -5.98
CA SER A 125 2.43 7.44 -4.82
C SER A 125 2.34 6.67 -3.50
N VAL A 126 1.80 5.45 -3.50
CA VAL A 126 1.61 4.65 -2.29
C VAL A 126 2.23 3.26 -2.44
N ILE A 127 2.88 2.74 -1.40
CA ILE A 127 3.38 1.36 -1.34
C ILE A 127 2.67 0.60 -0.23
N THR A 128 2.23 -0.63 -0.54
CA THR A 128 1.56 -1.53 0.39
C THR A 128 2.19 -2.92 0.37
N LEU A 129 2.22 -3.58 1.53
CA LEU A 129 2.84 -4.89 1.70
C LEU A 129 1.84 -5.89 2.33
N PRO A 130 0.71 -6.17 1.68
CA PRO A 130 -0.33 -7.04 2.24
C PRO A 130 0.18 -8.47 2.51
N LEU A 131 1.23 -8.92 1.81
CA LEU A 131 1.85 -10.24 1.99
C LEU A 131 2.47 -10.47 3.38
N LEU A 132 2.89 -9.42 4.12
CA LEU A 132 3.72 -9.60 5.32
C LEU A 132 3.06 -10.49 6.37
N SER A 133 1.76 -10.30 6.56
CA SER A 133 0.98 -11.08 7.53
C SER A 133 0.75 -12.52 7.13
N GLU A 134 0.88 -12.84 5.84
CA GLU A 134 0.86 -14.20 5.36
C GLU A 134 2.24 -14.83 5.58
N CYS A 135 3.30 -14.19 5.11
CA CYS A 135 4.66 -14.73 5.16
C CYS A 135 5.23 -14.84 6.59
N LEU A 136 4.98 -13.86 7.47
CA LEU A 136 5.62 -13.79 8.80
C LEU A 136 4.79 -14.44 9.91
N GLU A 137 3.48 -14.61 9.70
CA GLU A 137 2.57 -15.18 10.70
C GLU A 137 1.91 -16.50 10.25
N SER A 138 2.18 -16.98 9.02
CA SER A 138 1.68 -18.30 8.59
C SER A 138 2.28 -19.40 9.46
N LYS A 139 1.38 -20.26 9.95
CA LYS A 139 1.73 -21.50 10.66
C LYS A 139 2.15 -22.63 9.70
N GLU A 140 2.19 -22.40 8.39
CA GLU A 140 2.42 -23.47 7.40
C GLU A 140 3.85 -24.02 7.41
N GLY A 141 4.82 -23.31 8.01
CA GLY A 141 6.10 -23.91 8.41
C GLY A 141 5.97 -25.04 9.45
N ALA A 142 4.83 -25.15 10.13
CA ALA A 142 4.54 -26.18 11.13
C ALA A 142 3.63 -27.32 10.63
N LEU A 143 3.00 -27.18 9.46
CA LEU A 143 2.03 -28.16 8.92
C LEU A 143 2.60 -29.08 7.82
N ALA A 144 3.81 -28.82 7.32
CA ALA A 144 4.46 -29.67 6.31
C ALA A 144 5.11 -30.95 6.89
N SER A 145 5.27 -31.06 8.21
CA SER A 145 5.78 -32.28 8.86
C SER A 145 4.63 -33.04 9.53
N GLY A 146 3.96 -33.92 8.78
CA GLY A 146 2.99 -34.89 9.29
C GLY A 146 3.60 -35.98 10.18
N GLY A 147 4.35 -35.57 11.20
CA GLY A 147 4.94 -36.43 12.23
C GLY A 147 4.43 -36.06 13.63
N PRO A 148 4.46 -36.99 14.60
CA PRO A 148 3.89 -36.76 15.92
C PRO A 148 4.70 -35.70 16.67
N THR A 149 4.04 -34.58 16.99
CA THR A 149 4.26 -33.65 18.11
C THR A 149 5.65 -33.72 18.77
N GLU A 150 6.70 -33.33 18.06
CA GLU A 150 7.94 -32.88 18.70
C GLU A 150 7.82 -31.38 18.98
N LEU A 151 8.28 -30.95 20.15
CA LEU A 151 8.28 -29.56 20.59
C LEU A 151 9.09 -28.68 19.61
N GLN A 152 8.46 -28.23 18.54
CA GLN A 152 8.97 -27.13 17.74
C GLN A 152 9.06 -25.91 18.67
N PRO A 153 10.17 -25.15 18.66
CA PRO A 153 10.28 -23.94 19.45
C PRO A 153 9.13 -23.03 19.06
N GLN A 154 8.25 -22.71 20.02
CA GLN A 154 7.16 -21.77 19.80
C GLN A 154 7.80 -20.42 19.46
N VAL A 155 7.77 -20.03 18.19
CA VAL A 155 8.26 -18.72 17.76
C VAL A 155 7.54 -17.66 18.59
N THR A 156 8.31 -16.85 19.30
CA THR A 156 7.73 -15.90 20.24
C THR A 156 7.15 -14.70 19.46
N PRO A 157 6.09 -14.04 19.96
CA PRO A 157 5.56 -12.84 19.32
C PRO A 157 6.59 -11.71 19.15
N ASP A 158 7.64 -11.69 20.00
CA ASP A 158 8.73 -10.73 19.91
C ASP A 158 9.69 -11.01 18.74
N GLU A 159 9.97 -12.29 18.46
CA GLU A 159 10.77 -12.69 17.29
C GLU A 159 10.05 -12.33 15.98
N VAL A 160 8.75 -12.63 15.87
CA VAL A 160 7.97 -12.22 14.68
C VAL A 160 7.96 -10.70 14.55
N ALA A 161 7.77 -9.97 15.65
CA ALA A 161 7.82 -8.51 15.66
C ALA A 161 9.19 -7.96 15.23
N GLN A 162 10.28 -8.67 15.54
CA GLN A 162 11.61 -8.33 15.05
C GLN A 162 11.69 -8.38 13.53
N HIS A 163 11.12 -9.41 12.91
CA HIS A 163 11.10 -9.52 11.45
C HIS A 163 10.26 -8.42 10.80
N TYR A 164 9.07 -8.11 11.35
CA TYR A 164 8.24 -7.00 10.88
C TYR A 164 8.97 -5.66 10.88
N VAL A 165 9.55 -5.26 12.03
CA VAL A 165 10.25 -3.98 12.16
C VAL A 165 11.46 -3.93 11.21
N ALA A 166 12.18 -5.03 11.05
CA ALA A 166 13.31 -5.10 10.13
C ALA A 166 12.88 -4.91 8.66
N VAL A 167 11.79 -5.55 8.24
CA VAL A 167 11.25 -5.39 6.87
C VAL A 167 10.76 -3.96 6.65
N TRP A 168 10.02 -3.37 7.58
CA TRP A 168 9.58 -1.97 7.46
C TRP A 168 10.77 -1.02 7.32
N GLN A 169 11.79 -1.15 8.17
CA GLN A 169 13.01 -0.32 8.10
C GLN A 169 13.74 -0.46 6.76
N LEU A 170 13.73 -1.65 6.18
CA LEU A 170 14.39 -1.97 4.93
C LEU A 170 13.62 -1.39 3.74
N VAL A 171 12.30 -1.60 3.66
CA VAL A 171 11.48 -1.03 2.57
C VAL A 171 11.56 0.50 2.58
N LEU A 172 11.42 1.13 3.76
CA LEU A 172 11.58 2.58 3.91
C LEU A 172 12.99 3.09 3.57
N LYS A 173 14.01 2.22 3.54
CA LYS A 173 15.38 2.58 3.14
C LYS A 173 15.55 2.51 1.63
N VAL A 174 15.06 1.44 0.99
CA VAL A 174 15.22 1.23 -0.45
C VAL A 174 14.55 2.36 -1.26
N THR A 175 13.49 2.94 -0.70
CA THR A 175 12.71 3.99 -1.37
C THR A 175 13.21 5.41 -1.09
N LEU A 176 14.45 5.57 -0.59
CA LEU A 176 15.08 6.89 -0.45
C LEU A 176 15.21 7.63 -1.79
N ALA A 177 15.20 6.89 -2.91
CA ALA A 177 15.21 7.44 -4.26
C ALA A 177 13.90 8.19 -4.61
N ARG A 178 12.79 7.91 -3.92
CA ARG A 178 11.45 8.47 -4.20
C ARG A 178 10.85 9.05 -2.91
N PRO A 179 11.19 10.30 -2.54
CA PRO A 179 10.63 10.97 -1.36
C PRO A 179 9.12 11.26 -1.50
N ASP A 180 8.59 11.13 -2.72
CA ASP A 180 7.20 11.27 -3.06
C ASP A 180 6.33 10.06 -2.66
N TRP A 181 6.92 8.93 -2.29
CA TRP A 181 6.19 7.75 -1.87
C TRP A 181 5.71 7.83 -0.41
N PHE A 182 4.54 7.24 -0.19
CA PHE A 182 3.92 7.09 1.11
C PHE A 182 3.61 5.61 1.40
N PHE A 183 3.87 5.15 2.63
CA PHE A 183 3.71 3.75 3.01
C PHE A 183 2.43 3.57 3.85
N VAL A 184 1.56 2.68 3.37
CA VAL A 184 0.40 2.20 4.13
C VAL A 184 0.73 0.80 4.60
N LEU A 185 1.17 0.71 5.87
CA LEU A 185 1.60 -0.52 6.51
C LEU A 185 0.43 -1.21 7.20
N ASP A 186 0.44 -2.53 7.15
CA ASP A 186 -0.51 -3.38 7.86
C ASP A 186 0.04 -3.72 9.25
N ALA A 187 -0.78 -3.52 10.29
CA ALA A 187 -0.48 -4.08 11.60
C ALA A 187 -0.55 -5.62 11.53
N PRO A 188 0.26 -6.35 12.32
CA PRO A 188 0.19 -7.82 12.40
C PRO A 188 -1.22 -8.38 12.71
N ARG A 189 -1.54 -9.59 12.23
CA ARG A 189 -2.83 -10.27 12.48
C ARG A 189 -2.99 -10.62 13.94
N ASP A 190 -1.91 -11.07 14.57
CA ASP A 190 -1.87 -11.30 16.00
C ASP A 190 -1.68 -9.98 16.76
N ILE A 191 -2.61 -9.70 17.67
CA ILE A 191 -2.60 -8.51 18.51
C ILE A 191 -1.35 -8.44 19.41
N ASP A 192 -0.82 -9.57 19.85
CA ASP A 192 0.37 -9.63 20.70
C ASP A 192 1.63 -9.30 19.91
N VAL A 193 1.74 -9.79 18.66
CA VAL A 193 2.81 -9.42 17.73
C VAL A 193 2.75 -7.92 17.41
N ALA A 194 1.56 -7.37 17.16
CA ALA A 194 1.38 -5.94 16.94
C ALA A 194 1.82 -5.10 18.15
N ASN A 195 1.48 -5.54 19.36
CA ASN A 195 1.91 -4.89 20.60
C ASN A 195 3.43 -4.98 20.80
N CYS A 196 4.07 -6.10 20.45
CA CYS A 196 5.52 -6.24 20.46
C CYS A 196 6.18 -5.33 19.42
N CYS A 197 5.62 -5.20 18.21
CA CYS A 197 6.09 -4.25 17.20
C CYS A 197 6.09 -2.81 17.74
N LEU A 198 5.00 -2.37 18.39
CA LEU A 198 4.92 -1.05 19.00
C LEU A 198 5.96 -0.84 20.11
N LYS A 199 6.15 -1.83 21.00
CA LYS A 199 7.18 -1.78 22.04
C LYS A 199 8.58 -1.66 21.44
N ARG A 200 8.86 -2.40 20.37
CA ARG A 200 10.15 -2.40 19.69
C ARG A 200 10.42 -1.09 18.97
N LEU A 201 9.45 -0.56 18.23
CA LEU A 201 9.54 0.77 17.62
C LEU A 201 9.86 1.84 18.67
N ARG A 202 9.26 1.77 19.86
CA ARG A 202 9.60 2.68 20.98
C ARG A 202 11.03 2.52 21.46
N ALA A 203 11.48 1.28 21.64
CA ALA A 203 12.83 0.99 22.12
C ALA A 203 13.93 1.41 21.14
N THR A 204 13.68 1.29 19.82
CA THR A 204 14.67 1.61 18.78
C THR A 204 14.61 3.03 18.26
N GLY A 205 13.77 3.91 18.84
CA GLY A 205 13.59 5.29 18.34
C GLY A 205 12.77 5.38 17.03
N GLY A 206 12.00 4.34 16.73
CA GLY A 206 11.09 4.24 15.60
C GLY A 206 11.76 3.90 14.27
N LEU A 207 11.18 4.44 13.21
CA LEU A 207 11.69 4.36 11.84
C LEU A 207 12.60 5.56 11.50
N GLY A 208 12.90 6.42 12.49
CA GLY A 208 13.59 7.70 12.33
C GLY A 208 12.71 8.74 11.62
N ALA A 209 13.33 9.70 10.94
CA ALA A 209 12.61 10.71 10.14
C ALA A 209 11.70 10.08 9.07
N ARG A 210 12.03 8.86 8.62
CA ARG A 210 11.27 8.10 7.61
C ARG A 210 9.88 7.68 8.10
N GLY A 211 9.66 7.62 9.42
CA GLY A 211 8.35 7.29 9.98
C GLY A 211 7.25 8.28 9.60
N GLU A 212 7.61 9.51 9.21
CA GLU A 212 6.66 10.50 8.72
C GLU A 212 6.00 10.07 7.41
N HIS A 213 6.71 9.32 6.56
CA HIS A 213 6.21 8.81 5.28
C HIS A 213 5.45 7.48 5.41
N ALA A 214 5.23 6.98 6.63
CA ALA A 214 4.53 5.73 6.87
C ALA A 214 3.36 5.92 7.83
N SER A 215 2.31 5.15 7.61
CA SER A 215 1.20 5.02 8.57
C SER A 215 0.80 3.56 8.67
N MET A 216 0.48 3.12 9.88
CA MET A 216 0.11 1.73 10.14
C MET A 216 -1.38 1.64 10.45
N TYR A 217 -2.08 0.69 9.84
CA TYR A 217 -3.51 0.47 10.01
C TYR A 217 -3.79 -0.95 10.49
N GLY A 218 -4.79 -1.08 11.35
CA GLY A 218 -5.25 -2.37 11.84
C GLY A 218 -6.61 -2.23 12.51
N PRO A 219 -7.25 -3.34 12.91
CA PRO A 219 -6.80 -4.71 12.71
C PRO A 219 -7.09 -5.16 11.27
N HIS A 220 -6.72 -6.40 10.94
CA HIS A 220 -7.21 -7.05 9.72
C HIS A 220 -8.74 -7.06 9.65
N LEU A 221 -9.24 -7.14 8.43
CA LEU A 221 -10.65 -6.99 8.11
C LEU A 221 -11.23 -8.35 7.77
N VAL A 222 -12.37 -8.68 8.37
CA VAL A 222 -13.13 -9.88 8.02
C VAL A 222 -14.01 -9.54 6.82
N ILE A 223 -13.80 -10.26 5.73
CA ILE A 223 -14.52 -10.09 4.46
C ILE A 223 -15.31 -11.35 4.13
N ASP A 224 -16.31 -11.21 3.26
CA ASP A 224 -17.02 -12.33 2.66
C ASP A 224 -16.28 -12.77 1.37
N LYS A 225 -15.78 -14.01 1.41
CA LYS A 225 -15.13 -14.69 0.29
C LYS A 225 -16.00 -15.89 -0.09
N ASP A 226 -16.89 -15.66 -1.05
CA ASP A 226 -17.79 -16.67 -1.63
C ASP A 226 -18.60 -17.43 -0.56
N GLY A 227 -19.16 -16.70 0.41
CA GLY A 227 -19.97 -17.25 1.51
C GLY A 227 -19.17 -17.67 2.74
N HIS A 228 -17.85 -17.48 2.75
CA HIS A 228 -16.97 -17.82 3.87
C HIS A 228 -16.28 -16.56 4.42
N GLU A 229 -16.17 -16.47 5.74
CA GLU A 229 -15.38 -15.40 6.37
C GLU A 229 -13.88 -15.62 6.11
N ALA A 230 -13.22 -14.61 5.53
CA ALA A 230 -11.78 -14.59 5.34
C ALA A 230 -11.17 -13.31 5.93
N LEU A 231 -9.88 -13.35 6.28
CA LEU A 231 -9.14 -12.18 6.75
C LEU A 231 -8.40 -11.51 5.60
N ALA A 232 -8.48 -10.19 5.54
CA ALA A 232 -7.79 -9.36 4.57
C ALA A 232 -6.97 -8.27 5.25
N ALA A 233 -5.80 -7.97 4.67
CA ALA A 233 -4.97 -6.85 5.09
C ALA A 233 -5.70 -5.51 4.86
N PRO A 234 -5.65 -4.57 5.82
CA PRO A 234 -6.39 -3.31 5.71
C PRO A 234 -5.83 -2.34 4.66
N SER A 235 -4.55 -2.45 4.30
CA SER A 235 -3.84 -1.50 3.42
C SER A 235 -4.55 -1.27 2.08
N GLY A 236 -5.05 -2.33 1.45
CA GLY A 236 -5.82 -2.23 0.20
C GLY A 236 -7.08 -1.38 0.35
N ALA A 237 -7.89 -1.64 1.37
CA ALA A 237 -9.09 -0.87 1.67
C ALA A 237 -8.78 0.59 1.99
N ILE A 238 -7.73 0.83 2.79
CA ILE A 238 -7.29 2.17 3.19
C ILE A 238 -6.80 2.97 1.99
N CYS A 239 -6.03 2.38 1.07
CA CYS A 239 -5.62 3.06 -0.16
C CYS A 239 -6.82 3.46 -1.02
N GLY A 240 -7.86 2.62 -1.09
CA GLY A 240 -9.10 2.96 -1.78
C GLY A 240 -9.84 4.09 -1.11
N VAL A 241 -9.92 4.08 0.24
CA VAL A 241 -10.49 5.18 1.03
C VAL A 241 -9.72 6.48 0.78
N MET A 242 -8.39 6.46 0.77
CA MET A 242 -7.56 7.62 0.46
C MET A 242 -7.88 8.14 -0.95
N ALA A 243 -7.90 7.28 -1.97
CA ALA A 243 -8.24 7.68 -3.34
C ALA A 243 -9.61 8.34 -3.43
N ARG A 244 -10.61 7.78 -2.76
CA ARG A 244 -11.99 8.30 -2.74
C ARG A 244 -12.09 9.65 -2.02
N VAL A 245 -11.44 9.80 -0.87
CA VAL A 245 -11.43 11.06 -0.11
C VAL A 245 -10.71 12.15 -0.90
N ASP A 246 -9.53 11.83 -1.44
CA ASP A 246 -8.75 12.79 -2.21
C ASP A 246 -9.54 13.30 -3.43
N ALA A 247 -10.28 12.42 -4.10
CA ALA A 247 -11.13 12.79 -5.24
C ALA A 247 -12.36 13.62 -4.85
N ALA A 248 -12.89 13.43 -3.63
CA ALA A 248 -14.11 14.09 -3.18
C ALA A 248 -13.86 15.45 -2.49
N GLU A 249 -12.83 15.52 -1.65
CA GLU A 249 -12.56 16.68 -0.79
C GLU A 249 -11.13 17.24 -0.94
N GLY A 250 -10.25 16.56 -1.68
CA GLY A 250 -8.85 16.94 -1.82
C GLY A 250 -7.91 16.22 -0.83
N ILE A 251 -6.63 16.15 -1.19
CA ILE A 251 -5.60 15.39 -0.45
C ILE A 251 -5.33 15.93 0.97
N TRP A 252 -5.68 17.19 1.23
CA TRP A 252 -5.56 17.83 2.54
C TRP A 252 -6.61 17.34 3.55
N LYS A 253 -7.65 16.65 3.10
CA LYS A 253 -8.65 16.05 3.97
C LYS A 253 -8.10 14.78 4.64
N ALA A 254 -8.27 14.68 5.95
CA ALA A 254 -7.90 13.47 6.68
C ALA A 254 -8.72 12.25 6.21
N PRO A 255 -8.10 11.12 5.83
CA PRO A 255 -8.77 9.88 5.45
C PRO A 255 -9.23 9.09 6.69
N ALA A 256 -9.91 9.77 7.61
CA ALA A 256 -10.39 9.24 8.88
C ALA A 256 -11.88 9.54 9.06
N ASN A 257 -12.57 8.73 9.86
CA ASN A 257 -14.03 8.71 9.98
C ASN A 257 -14.72 8.43 8.63
N GLU A 258 -14.06 7.71 7.74
CA GLU A 258 -14.60 7.26 6.46
C GLU A 258 -15.11 5.83 6.55
N PRO A 259 -16.21 5.48 5.86
CA PRO A 259 -16.70 4.12 5.80
C PRO A 259 -15.74 3.23 5.00
N VAL A 260 -15.54 2.01 5.47
CA VAL A 260 -14.80 0.97 4.74
C VAL A 260 -15.81 0.02 4.10
N LEU A 261 -15.81 -0.06 2.77
CA LEU A 261 -16.72 -0.86 1.97
C LEU A 261 -16.15 -2.27 1.72
N GLY A 262 -17.03 -3.24 1.50
CA GLY A 262 -16.64 -4.63 1.20
C GLY A 262 -16.17 -5.45 2.41
N VAL A 263 -16.49 -5.01 3.63
CA VAL A 263 -16.02 -5.61 4.88
C VAL A 263 -17.21 -5.92 5.78
N LEU A 264 -17.18 -7.09 6.44
CA LEU A 264 -18.18 -7.51 7.42
C LEU A 264 -17.92 -6.84 8.78
N ARG A 265 -16.68 -6.96 9.28
CA ARG A 265 -16.25 -6.43 10.58
C ARG A 265 -14.72 -6.40 10.71
N PRO A 266 -14.15 -5.58 11.62
CA PRO A 266 -12.76 -5.74 12.05
C PRO A 266 -12.55 -7.09 12.75
N ALA A 267 -11.35 -7.66 12.65
CA ALA A 267 -11.00 -8.94 13.27
C ALA A 267 -11.10 -8.90 14.80
N TYR A 268 -10.72 -7.76 15.41
CA TYR A 268 -10.80 -7.55 16.85
C TYR A 268 -11.77 -6.42 17.21
N PRO A 269 -12.48 -6.55 18.35
CA PRO A 269 -13.32 -5.48 18.87
C PRO A 269 -12.48 -4.35 19.46
N GLU A 270 -13.03 -3.13 19.44
CA GLU A 270 -12.34 -1.90 19.82
C GLU A 270 -11.70 -1.93 21.22
N TYR A 271 -12.33 -2.59 22.20
CA TYR A 271 -11.82 -2.62 23.58
C TYR A 271 -10.45 -3.31 23.70
N GLN A 272 -10.11 -4.24 22.79
CA GLN A 272 -8.80 -4.90 22.76
C GLN A 272 -7.72 -3.99 22.15
N LEU A 273 -8.14 -3.06 21.29
CA LEU A 273 -7.25 -2.20 20.50
C LEU A 273 -6.88 -0.90 21.22
N ARG A 274 -7.31 -0.71 22.47
CA ARG A 274 -7.05 0.52 23.23
C ARG A 274 -5.55 0.87 23.31
N LYS A 275 -4.69 -0.14 23.42
CA LYS A 275 -3.22 0.01 23.46
C LYS A 275 -2.65 0.65 22.18
N TRP A 276 -3.36 0.57 21.06
CA TRP A 276 -2.92 1.06 19.75
C TRP A 276 -3.18 2.55 19.53
N ILE A 277 -4.21 3.09 20.20
CA ILE A 277 -4.64 4.50 20.08
C ILE A 277 -3.84 5.38 21.06
N ASP A 278 -3.70 4.89 22.29
CA ASP A 278 -3.06 5.62 23.41
C ASP A 278 -1.52 5.47 23.39
N SER A 279 -0.96 4.81 22.37
CA SER A 279 0.47 4.57 22.30
C SER A 279 1.25 5.78 21.78
N GLU A 280 1.62 6.71 22.66
CA GLU A 280 2.62 7.73 22.30
C GLU A 280 4.04 7.10 22.32
N PRO A 281 4.96 7.45 21.38
CA PRO A 281 4.76 8.26 20.17
C PRO A 281 4.20 7.50 18.95
N PHE A 282 4.31 6.16 18.90
CA PHE A 282 3.88 5.35 17.75
C PHE A 282 2.49 4.75 17.94
N SER A 283 1.54 5.11 17.10
CA SER A 283 0.16 4.60 17.13
C SER A 283 -0.19 3.81 15.87
N ILE A 284 -1.08 2.83 16.02
CA ILE A 284 -1.76 2.18 14.89
C ILE A 284 -3.11 2.87 14.71
N ASN A 285 -3.41 3.28 13.48
CA ASN A 285 -4.73 3.81 13.14
C ASN A 285 -5.73 2.65 13.14
N VAL A 286 -6.74 2.75 14.00
CA VAL A 286 -7.68 1.66 14.26
C VAL A 286 -8.82 1.68 13.25
N ILE A 287 -9.24 0.53 12.75
CA ILE A 287 -10.48 0.36 12.00
C ILE A 287 -11.48 -0.29 12.94
N ARG A 288 -12.63 0.37 13.14
CA ARG A 288 -13.61 -0.04 14.15
C ARG A 288 -15.02 -0.10 13.58
N SER A 289 -15.85 -0.95 14.18
CA SER A 289 -17.29 -0.96 13.94
C SER A 289 -17.96 0.17 14.71
N CYS A 290 -18.58 1.12 14.00
CA CYS A 290 -19.41 2.16 14.59
C CYS A 290 -20.88 1.72 14.51
N PRO A 291 -21.59 1.47 15.63
CA PRO A 291 -23.00 1.10 15.61
C PRO A 291 -23.84 2.09 14.79
N GLY A 292 -24.66 1.58 13.87
CA GLY A 292 -25.50 2.38 12.97
C GLY A 292 -24.77 3.14 11.85
N ARG A 293 -23.43 3.09 11.80
CA ARG A 293 -22.61 3.82 10.80
C ARG A 293 -21.60 2.93 10.04
N GLY A 294 -21.63 1.62 10.28
CA GLY A 294 -20.76 0.63 9.63
C GLY A 294 -19.32 0.62 10.15
N VAL A 295 -18.45 -0.10 9.44
CA VAL A 295 -17.00 -0.14 9.72
C VAL A 295 -16.35 1.16 9.23
N ARG A 296 -15.52 1.79 10.07
CA ARG A 296 -14.91 3.09 9.81
C ARG A 296 -13.45 3.16 10.24
N VAL A 297 -12.68 3.95 9.49
CA VAL A 297 -11.29 4.29 9.84
C VAL A 297 -11.30 5.27 11.03
N TRP A 298 -10.48 5.01 12.03
CA TRP A 298 -10.35 5.78 13.26
C TRP A 298 -8.88 6.11 13.54
N GLY A 299 -8.46 7.26 13.04
CA GLY A 299 -7.08 7.74 13.13
C GLY A 299 -6.51 8.08 11.75
N CYS A 300 -5.55 9.00 11.74
CA CYS A 300 -4.81 9.42 10.54
C CYS A 300 -3.39 9.84 10.93
N ARG A 301 -2.77 9.13 11.89
CA ARG A 301 -1.41 9.40 12.35
C ARG A 301 -0.38 8.67 11.50
N THR A 302 0.75 9.32 11.30
CA THR A 302 1.96 8.70 10.74
C THR A 302 2.74 7.99 11.86
N LEU A 303 3.80 7.28 11.49
CA LEU A 303 4.74 6.65 12.43
C LEU A 303 5.89 7.60 12.79
N ALA A 304 5.65 8.92 12.78
CA ALA A 304 6.65 9.91 13.15
C ALA A 304 7.14 9.68 14.60
N SER A 305 8.46 9.62 14.78
CA SER A 305 9.06 9.37 16.11
C SER A 305 8.89 10.55 17.08
N ASN A 306 8.75 11.77 16.57
CA ASN A 306 8.59 12.98 17.38
C ASN A 306 7.09 13.37 17.48
N PRO A 307 6.49 13.41 18.69
CA PRO A 307 5.12 13.87 18.88
C PRO A 307 4.85 15.30 18.35
N ASP A 308 5.87 16.16 18.35
CA ASP A 308 5.77 17.55 17.90
C ASP A 308 6.11 17.72 16.40
N SER A 309 6.26 16.62 15.66
CA SER A 309 6.49 16.71 14.21
C SER A 309 5.31 17.37 13.51
N SER A 310 5.59 18.32 12.62
CA SER A 310 4.60 18.92 11.73
C SER A 310 3.95 17.87 10.81
N TYR A 311 4.61 16.74 10.59
CA TYR A 311 4.15 15.63 9.73
C TYR A 311 3.56 14.47 10.54
N ARG A 312 3.05 14.73 11.74
CA ARG A 312 2.37 13.74 12.58
C ARG A 312 1.13 13.12 11.94
N TYR A 313 0.48 13.84 11.02
CA TYR A 313 -0.76 13.41 10.40
C TYR A 313 -0.58 13.11 8.91
N VAL A 314 -1.27 12.06 8.46
CA VAL A 314 -1.22 11.50 7.11
C VAL A 314 -1.55 12.55 6.06
N GLN A 315 -2.63 13.31 6.24
CA GLN A 315 -3.04 14.33 5.28
C GLN A 315 -2.02 15.46 5.15
N ILE A 316 -1.34 15.83 6.25
CA ILE A 316 -0.33 16.91 6.20
C ILE A 316 0.90 16.45 5.43
N ARG A 317 1.42 15.25 5.73
CA ARG A 317 2.57 14.68 5.00
C ARG A 317 2.26 14.47 3.52
N ARG A 318 1.09 13.88 3.21
CA ARG A 318 0.68 13.60 1.82
C ARG A 318 0.44 14.90 1.04
N ALA A 319 -0.23 15.88 1.63
CA ALA A 319 -0.46 17.18 0.98
C ALA A 319 0.86 17.92 0.71
N ALA A 320 1.78 17.96 1.69
CA ALA A 320 3.10 18.59 1.49
C ALA A 320 3.88 17.91 0.36
N THR A 321 3.92 16.58 0.35
CA THR A 321 4.56 15.82 -0.72
C THR A 321 3.92 16.07 -2.09
N TRP A 322 2.59 16.10 -2.16
CA TRP A 322 1.86 16.37 -3.39
C TRP A 322 2.11 17.78 -3.93
N ILE A 323 2.15 18.79 -3.05
CA ILE A 323 2.52 20.16 -3.39
C ILE A 323 3.94 20.21 -3.96
N GLU A 324 4.91 19.54 -3.33
CA GLU A 324 6.29 19.49 -3.81
C GLU A 324 6.39 18.87 -5.22
N VAL A 325 5.68 17.76 -5.46
CA VAL A 325 5.66 17.08 -6.76
C VAL A 325 5.04 17.99 -7.82
N HIS A 326 3.89 18.62 -7.54
CA HIS A 326 3.24 19.52 -8.48
C HIS A 326 4.07 20.78 -8.78
N LEU A 327 4.68 21.39 -7.77
CA LEU A 327 5.57 22.54 -7.97
C LEU A 327 6.79 22.17 -8.79
N ARG A 328 7.37 20.97 -8.58
CA ARG A 328 8.47 20.46 -9.41
C ARG A 328 8.05 20.34 -10.88
N ALA A 329 6.87 19.78 -11.15
CA ALA A 329 6.32 19.68 -12.50
C ALA A 329 6.11 21.06 -13.15
N ILE A 330 5.53 22.02 -12.41
CA ILE A 330 5.33 23.41 -12.88
C ILE A 330 6.68 24.08 -13.18
N CYS A 331 7.72 23.81 -12.39
CA CYS A 331 9.03 24.43 -12.57
C CYS A 331 9.86 23.82 -13.71
N GLN A 332 9.44 22.70 -14.31
CA GLN A 332 10.23 22.01 -15.35
C GLN A 332 10.55 22.88 -16.56
N PHE A 333 9.65 23.80 -16.97
CA PHE A 333 9.89 24.68 -18.12
C PHE A 333 11.09 25.62 -17.92
N ALA A 334 11.47 25.89 -16.67
CA ALA A 334 12.57 26.81 -16.35
C ALA A 334 13.94 26.11 -16.40
N VAL A 335 13.98 24.79 -16.52
CA VAL A 335 15.23 24.03 -16.61
C VAL A 335 15.90 24.34 -17.95
N PHE A 336 17.18 24.75 -17.91
CA PHE A 336 17.98 25.21 -19.05
C PHE A 336 17.62 26.58 -19.66
N GLU A 337 16.70 27.33 -19.04
CA GLU A 337 16.48 28.73 -19.40
C GLU A 337 17.59 29.64 -18.83
N PRO A 338 17.85 30.82 -19.45
CA PRO A 338 18.80 31.80 -18.91
C PRO A 338 18.44 32.19 -17.46
N ASN A 339 19.44 32.22 -16.58
CA ASN A 339 19.28 32.58 -15.17
C ASN A 339 19.17 34.11 -14.98
N GLU A 340 18.05 34.67 -15.44
CA GLU A 340 17.76 36.10 -15.44
C GLU A 340 16.49 36.45 -14.67
N LEU A 341 16.32 37.73 -14.34
CA LEU A 341 15.17 38.25 -13.59
C LEU A 341 13.82 37.85 -14.22
N LEU A 342 13.73 37.81 -15.54
CA LEU A 342 12.50 37.43 -16.24
C LEU A 342 12.10 35.97 -15.96
N THR A 343 13.08 35.06 -15.92
CA THR A 343 12.86 33.64 -15.61
C THR A 343 12.37 33.47 -14.18
N TRP A 344 12.98 34.19 -13.22
CA TRP A 344 12.55 34.16 -11.81
C TRP A 344 11.12 34.69 -11.63
N LEU A 345 10.78 35.79 -12.32
CA LEU A 345 9.43 36.36 -12.28
C LEU A 345 8.40 35.38 -12.85
N ARG A 346 8.71 34.70 -13.96
CA ARG A 346 7.84 33.68 -14.56
C ARG A 346 7.61 32.50 -13.61
N LEU A 347 8.68 31.97 -13.03
CA LEU A 347 8.61 30.85 -12.09
C LEU A 347 7.77 31.23 -10.86
N ARG A 348 8.07 32.38 -10.24
CA ARG A 348 7.32 32.89 -9.09
C ARG A 348 5.83 33.04 -9.39
N THR A 349 5.49 33.66 -10.53
CA THR A 349 4.09 33.90 -10.91
C THR A 349 3.35 32.59 -11.15
N ALA A 350 3.98 31.61 -11.79
CA ALA A 350 3.39 30.29 -12.02
C ALA A 350 3.10 29.55 -10.70
N CYS A 351 4.08 29.52 -9.78
CA CYS A 351 3.92 28.90 -8.47
C CYS A 351 2.87 29.61 -7.61
N GLU A 352 2.91 30.94 -7.52
CA GLU A 352 1.93 31.74 -6.76
C GLU A 352 0.52 31.57 -7.31
N ALA A 353 0.35 31.55 -8.64
CA ALA A 353 -0.96 31.35 -9.25
C ALA A 353 -1.54 29.96 -8.93
N TRP A 354 -0.72 28.91 -8.94
CA TRP A 354 -1.17 27.56 -8.59
C TRP A 354 -1.47 27.41 -7.10
N LEU A 355 -0.58 27.86 -6.21
CA LEU A 355 -0.79 27.83 -4.76
C LEU A 355 -2.02 28.63 -4.35
N ARG A 356 -2.30 29.75 -5.03
CA ARG A 356 -3.50 30.53 -4.80
C ARG A 356 -4.77 29.76 -5.18
N ARG A 357 -4.78 29.03 -6.30
CA ARG A 357 -5.91 28.17 -6.68
C ARG A 357 -6.14 27.06 -5.65
N LEU A 358 -5.06 26.47 -5.14
CA LEU A 358 -5.13 25.46 -4.08
C LEU A 358 -5.76 26.03 -2.80
N TRP A 359 -5.30 27.21 -2.38
CA TRP A 359 -5.85 27.91 -1.21
C TRP A 359 -7.33 28.29 -1.39
N GLU A 360 -7.71 28.77 -2.58
CA GLU A 360 -9.12 29.10 -2.90
C GLU A 360 -10.02 27.84 -2.92
N ALA A 361 -9.47 26.66 -3.21
CA ALA A 361 -10.15 25.37 -3.09
C ALA A 361 -10.23 24.83 -1.65
N GLY A 362 -9.58 25.51 -0.68
CA GLY A 362 -9.57 25.13 0.73
C GLY A 362 -8.44 24.18 1.15
N GLY A 363 -7.39 24.07 0.32
CA GLY A 363 -6.21 23.22 0.57
C GLY A 363 -5.03 23.90 1.23
#